data_AF-A0A7U9NCX1-F1
#
_entry.id   AF-A0A7U9NCX1-F1
#
_cell.length_a   1.000
_cell.length_b   1.000
_cell.length_c   1.000
_cell.angle_alpha   90.00
_cell.angle_beta   90.00
_cell.angle_gamma   90.00
#
_symmetry.space_group_name_H-M   'P 1'
#
loop_
_entity.id
_entity.type
_entity.pdbx_description
1 polymer ?
#
loop_
_entity_poly.entity_id
_entity_poly.type
_entity_poly.pdbx_seq_one_letter_code
_entity_poly.pdbx_strand_id
1 'polypeptide(L)'
;MANFDDLQGAVAQFGAGNKVIYDDIGMPSIMVGVPKMKYSDIITGGTEEVLPFFVVDGEEKEAIYVSKFANIVENDRAYSLGMKLPKNYITFDQAVAACKAKGNGWHLNQTGIFVVLNLLSQKMGTVPHGNTNYGKDYYHAYEHGIQPQGETGRTLTGSGGPTWYHNHDMSGIADLNGNVWEWTGGFRLMNGEIQIIPYGNCMKLDCDMSEDSTLWKAIMPNGSLVAPGTAGTLKIDQTSATAGIRINTTVQYPTSGDTYRYIPFKTLAAASGVTIPKLLIALGVFPDSGITGYGNDHIWMRNHGERLPVRGSGFSNTSGTGPSAFDLIDPRSHSNADVGFRSAFCEL
;
A
#
# COMPACT_ATOMS: atom_id res chain seq x y z
N MET A 1 15.43 30.47 4.17
CA MET A 1 14.98 29.12 4.55
C MET A 1 13.89 29.31 5.59
N ALA A 2 12.70 28.73 5.40
CA ALA A 2 11.66 28.81 6.43
C ALA A 2 12.14 28.03 7.67
N ASN A 3 11.93 28.59 8.87
CA ASN A 3 12.26 27.90 10.12
C ASN A 3 11.08 27.01 10.52
N PHE A 4 11.33 25.72 10.74
CA PHE A 4 10.34 24.72 11.12
C PHE A 4 10.70 24.03 12.46
N ASP A 5 11.59 24.59 13.27
CA ASP A 5 12.04 23.99 14.53
C ASP A 5 10.87 23.72 15.50
N ASP A 6 9.92 24.65 15.60
CA ASP A 6 8.71 24.48 16.41
C ASP A 6 7.86 23.29 15.92
N LEU A 7 7.80 23.08 14.60
CA LEU A 7 7.10 21.94 14.01
C LEU A 7 7.81 20.63 14.37
N GLN A 8 9.15 20.59 14.32
CA GLN A 8 9.92 19.41 14.75
C GLN A 8 9.65 19.08 16.21
N GLY A 9 9.71 20.10 17.09
CA GLY A 9 9.43 19.96 18.51
C GLY A 9 8.03 19.43 18.79
N ALA A 10 7.02 19.95 18.08
CA ALA A 10 5.64 19.50 18.21
C ALA A 10 5.44 18.05 17.71
N VAL A 11 6.00 17.70 16.56
CA VAL A 11 5.87 16.34 15.98
C VAL A 11 6.55 15.29 16.84
N ALA A 12 7.70 15.62 17.46
CA ALA A 12 8.39 14.70 18.36
C ALA A 12 7.54 14.32 19.61
N GLN A 13 6.58 15.17 20.01
CA GLN A 13 5.66 14.87 21.12
C GLN A 13 4.68 13.74 20.80
N PHE A 14 4.44 13.42 19.53
CA PHE A 14 3.59 12.28 19.16
C PHE A 14 4.27 10.93 19.43
N GLY A 15 5.58 10.90 19.69
CA GLY A 15 6.33 9.69 20.03
C GLY A 15 7.58 9.53 19.19
N ALA A 16 8.52 8.71 19.66
CA ALA A 16 9.88 8.60 19.11
C ALA A 16 9.97 8.21 17.63
N GLY A 17 8.94 7.56 17.08
CA GLY A 17 8.85 7.24 15.66
C GLY A 17 8.43 8.41 14.75
N ASN A 18 7.85 9.48 15.31
CA ASN A 18 7.35 10.62 14.54
C ASN A 18 8.48 11.63 14.29
N LYS A 19 8.69 12.00 13.02
CA LYS A 19 9.73 12.96 12.61
C LYS A 19 9.22 13.92 11.55
N VAL A 20 9.80 15.11 11.53
CA VAL A 20 9.74 15.99 10.35
C VAL A 20 10.94 15.66 9.48
N ILE A 21 10.70 15.32 8.22
CA ILE A 21 11.75 15.11 7.22
C ILE A 21 11.55 16.14 6.12
N TYR A 22 12.63 16.79 5.70
CA TYR A 22 12.62 17.82 4.68
C TYR A 22 12.94 17.22 3.31
N ASP A 23 12.29 17.75 2.28
CA ASP A 23 12.69 17.49 0.90
C ASP A 23 13.93 18.30 0.49
N ASP A 24 14.41 18.09 -0.73
CA ASP A 24 15.60 18.75 -1.29
C ASP A 24 15.50 20.28 -1.44
N ILE A 25 14.33 20.89 -1.23
CA ILE A 25 14.13 22.35 -1.18
C ILE A 25 13.83 22.86 0.23
N GLY A 26 13.87 21.98 1.24
CA GLY A 26 13.67 22.33 2.65
C GLY A 26 12.21 22.39 3.09
N MET A 27 11.28 21.76 2.37
CA MET A 27 9.86 21.70 2.74
C MET A 27 9.54 20.44 3.57
N PRO A 28 8.80 20.57 4.69
CA PRO A 28 8.63 19.51 5.68
C PRO A 28 7.57 18.48 5.26
N SER A 29 7.72 17.26 5.77
CA SER A 29 6.68 16.24 5.80
C SER A 29 6.72 15.50 7.14
N ILE A 30 5.54 15.19 7.68
CA ILE A 30 5.38 14.48 8.95
C ILE A 30 5.39 12.98 8.64
N MET A 31 6.40 12.29 9.16
CA MET A 31 6.69 10.89 8.84
C MET A 31 6.70 10.03 10.11
N VAL A 32 6.44 8.74 9.96
CA VAL A 32 6.54 7.74 11.03
C VAL A 32 7.53 6.67 10.61
N GLY A 33 8.54 6.42 11.44
CA GLY A 33 9.54 5.39 11.22
C GLY A 33 8.97 3.99 11.44
N VAL A 34 9.01 3.18 10.38
CA VAL A 34 8.76 1.74 10.44
C VAL A 34 10.12 1.05 10.56
N PRO A 35 10.43 0.42 11.71
CA PRO A 35 11.74 -0.21 11.90
C PRO A 35 11.88 -1.42 10.98
N LYS A 36 13.13 -1.78 10.68
CA LYS A 36 13.48 -3.01 9.99
C LYS A 36 12.82 -4.21 10.67
N MET A 37 12.25 -5.09 9.86
CA MET A 37 11.55 -6.28 10.32
C MET A 37 11.99 -7.51 9.52
N LYS A 38 11.81 -8.68 10.13
CA LYS A 38 11.98 -10.00 9.54
C LYS A 38 10.63 -10.60 9.20
N TYR A 39 10.63 -11.70 8.45
CA TYR A 39 9.39 -12.44 8.21
C TYR A 39 8.75 -12.93 9.51
N SER A 40 9.54 -13.40 10.48
CA SER A 40 9.04 -13.88 11.78
C SER A 40 8.30 -12.79 12.57
N ASP A 41 8.64 -11.52 12.37
CA ASP A 41 7.98 -10.40 13.05
C ASP A 41 6.54 -10.19 12.56
N ILE A 42 6.22 -10.49 11.29
CA ILE A 42 4.95 -10.10 10.67
C ILE A 42 4.09 -11.23 10.10
N ILE A 43 4.64 -12.42 9.84
CA ILE A 43 3.88 -13.56 9.29
C ILE A 43 4.04 -14.83 10.11
N THR A 44 3.00 -15.67 10.16
CA THR A 44 3.01 -16.97 10.83
C THR A 44 3.93 -17.94 10.08
N GLY A 45 4.82 -18.61 10.84
CA GLY A 45 5.86 -19.46 10.25
C GLY A 45 6.94 -18.70 9.49
N GLY A 46 7.03 -17.38 9.68
CA GLY A 46 8.10 -16.54 9.13
C GLY A 46 9.49 -16.95 9.63
N THR A 47 10.51 -16.69 8.81
CA THR A 47 11.91 -16.93 9.14
C THR A 47 12.59 -15.67 9.68
N GLU A 48 13.80 -15.83 10.19
CA GLU A 48 14.66 -14.73 10.67
C GLU A 48 15.29 -13.88 9.55
N GLU A 49 14.93 -14.16 8.30
CA GLU A 49 15.35 -13.35 7.14
C GLU A 49 14.68 -11.99 7.20
N VAL A 50 15.46 -10.93 6.96
CA VAL A 50 14.97 -9.56 6.82
C VAL A 50 13.97 -9.49 5.67
N LEU A 51 12.88 -8.75 5.89
CA LEU A 51 11.91 -8.50 4.85
C LEU A 51 12.57 -7.77 3.67
N PRO A 52 12.36 -8.23 2.43
CA PRO A 52 13.08 -7.71 1.26
C PRO A 52 12.82 -6.22 1.03
N PHE A 53 11.72 -5.67 1.53
CA PHE A 53 11.37 -4.26 1.42
C PHE A 53 12.32 -3.32 2.19
N PHE A 54 13.13 -3.85 3.11
CA PHE A 54 14.16 -3.10 3.84
C PHE A 54 15.55 -3.31 3.26
N VAL A 55 15.68 -3.92 2.08
CA VAL A 55 16.97 -4.14 1.43
C VAL A 55 17.04 -3.31 0.16
N VAL A 56 18.04 -2.44 0.01
CA VAL A 56 18.24 -1.63 -1.20
C VAL A 56 19.66 -1.84 -1.70
N ASP A 57 19.80 -2.25 -2.97
CA ASP A 57 21.11 -2.57 -3.57
C ASP A 57 21.97 -3.55 -2.72
N GLY A 58 21.32 -4.43 -1.97
CA GLY A 58 21.97 -5.43 -1.10
C GLY A 58 22.26 -4.94 0.32
N GLU A 59 21.98 -3.68 0.64
CA GLU A 59 22.12 -3.12 1.98
C GLU A 59 20.81 -3.14 2.76
N GLU A 60 20.85 -3.65 3.98
CA GLU A 60 19.73 -3.53 4.91
C GLU A 60 19.60 -2.09 5.43
N LYS A 61 18.37 -1.57 5.40
CA LYS A 61 18.02 -0.24 5.90
C LYS A 61 17.28 -0.40 7.23
N GLU A 62 17.72 0.33 8.25
CA GLU A 62 17.22 0.17 9.63
C GLU A 62 15.78 0.67 9.84
N ALA A 63 15.32 1.58 8.99
CA ALA A 63 13.94 2.06 9.02
C ALA A 63 13.51 2.64 7.67
N ILE A 64 12.21 2.54 7.39
CA ILE A 64 11.54 3.27 6.31
C ILE A 64 10.58 4.26 6.95
N TYR A 65 10.67 5.53 6.58
CA TYR A 65 9.80 6.58 7.10
C TYR A 65 8.59 6.72 6.19
N VAL A 66 7.42 6.33 6.65
CA VAL A 66 6.17 6.42 5.88
C VAL A 66 5.46 7.73 6.22
N SER A 67 4.85 8.38 5.23
CA SER A 67 3.99 9.54 5.48
C SER A 67 2.93 9.21 6.52
N LYS A 68 2.90 9.98 7.62
CA LYS A 68 1.91 9.83 8.68
C LYS A 68 0.48 9.95 8.15
N PHE A 69 0.30 10.79 7.15
CA PHE A 69 -0.97 11.16 6.55
C PHE A 69 -0.97 10.85 5.05
N ALA A 70 -2.12 10.53 4.46
CA ALA A 70 -2.28 10.53 3.01
C ALA A 70 -1.81 11.89 2.43
N ASN A 71 -1.09 11.88 1.32
CA ASN A 71 -0.40 13.09 0.89
C ASN A 71 -1.32 14.09 0.22
N ILE A 72 -0.95 15.37 0.35
CA ILE A 72 -1.33 16.41 -0.59
C ILE A 72 -0.27 16.57 -1.67
N VAL A 73 -0.58 17.33 -2.73
CA VAL A 73 0.41 17.76 -3.73
C VAL A 73 0.41 19.28 -3.81
N GLU A 74 1.57 19.89 -3.58
CA GLU A 74 1.80 21.33 -3.77
C GLU A 74 3.05 21.50 -4.64
N ASN A 75 2.98 22.34 -5.68
CA ASN A 75 4.07 22.53 -6.64
C ASN A 75 4.67 21.21 -7.17
N ASP A 76 3.78 20.30 -7.58
CA ASP A 76 4.11 18.96 -8.10
C ASP A 76 4.90 18.05 -7.14
N ARG A 77 4.90 18.36 -5.83
CA ARG A 77 5.58 17.58 -4.80
C ARG A 77 4.59 17.05 -3.76
N ALA A 78 4.80 15.81 -3.35
CA ALA A 78 3.97 15.17 -2.32
C ALA A 78 4.31 15.69 -0.92
N TYR A 79 3.33 15.96 -0.06
CA TYR A 79 3.58 16.37 1.33
C TYR A 79 2.65 15.67 2.31
N SER A 80 3.22 15.19 3.43
CA SER A 80 2.48 14.60 4.54
C SER A 80 2.19 15.66 5.58
N LEU A 81 1.00 16.23 5.54
CA LEU A 81 0.53 17.26 6.45
C LEU A 81 -0.84 16.89 7.02
N GLY A 82 -1.03 17.12 8.32
CA GLY A 82 -2.31 16.89 8.98
C GLY A 82 -3.31 18.01 8.67
N MET A 83 -4.60 17.71 8.80
CA MET A 83 -5.68 18.66 8.61
C MET A 83 -5.76 19.26 7.19
N LYS A 84 -5.44 18.47 6.17
CA LYS A 84 -5.53 18.85 4.75
C LYS A 84 -6.43 17.87 4.00
N LEU A 85 -7.05 18.30 2.90
CA LEU A 85 -7.73 17.34 2.02
C LEU A 85 -6.69 16.52 1.26
N PRO A 86 -6.73 15.17 1.33
CA PRO A 86 -5.76 14.34 0.64
C PRO A 86 -5.90 14.52 -0.88
N LYS A 87 -4.77 14.43 -1.59
CA LYS A 87 -4.76 14.46 -3.05
C LYS A 87 -5.59 13.29 -3.59
N ASN A 88 -6.51 13.62 -4.48
CA ASN A 88 -7.25 12.67 -5.31
C ASN A 88 -7.12 13.05 -6.79
N TYR A 89 -7.78 12.29 -7.66
CA TYR A 89 -7.65 12.44 -9.11
C TYR A 89 -6.18 12.46 -9.55
N ILE A 90 -5.47 11.41 -9.18
CA ILE A 90 -4.06 11.23 -9.50
C ILE A 90 -3.82 9.84 -10.08
N THR A 91 -3.09 9.78 -11.19
CA THR A 91 -2.65 8.53 -11.79
C THR A 91 -1.46 7.94 -11.03
N PHE A 92 -1.14 6.67 -11.27
CA PHE A 92 0.03 6.05 -10.67
C PHE A 92 1.33 6.81 -11.01
N ASP A 93 1.53 7.13 -12.29
CA ASP A 93 2.75 7.81 -12.75
C ASP A 93 2.88 9.22 -12.15
N GLN A 94 1.76 9.94 -11.99
CA GLN A 94 1.73 11.24 -11.32
C GLN A 94 2.08 11.12 -9.83
N ALA A 95 1.58 10.09 -9.15
CA ALA A 95 1.91 9.82 -7.74
C ALA A 95 3.41 9.51 -7.57
N VAL A 96 3.98 8.65 -8.44
CA VAL A 96 5.42 8.36 -8.47
C VAL A 96 6.24 9.63 -8.70
N ALA A 97 5.85 10.44 -9.70
CA ALA A 97 6.55 11.69 -10.03
C ALA A 97 6.51 12.68 -8.85
N ALA A 98 5.36 12.86 -8.21
CA ALA A 98 5.21 13.78 -7.08
C ALA A 98 6.04 13.38 -5.86
N CYS A 99 6.22 12.07 -5.62
CA CYS A 99 7.12 11.60 -4.58
C CYS A 99 8.58 11.85 -4.93
N LYS A 100 9.01 11.45 -6.14
CA LYS A 100 10.40 11.58 -6.60
C LYS A 100 10.85 13.04 -6.71
N ALA A 101 9.92 13.95 -7.00
CA ALA A 101 10.19 15.38 -7.08
C ALA A 101 10.72 15.98 -5.76
N LYS A 102 10.60 15.28 -4.63
CA LYS A 102 11.14 15.68 -3.32
C LYS A 102 12.64 15.38 -3.15
N GLY A 103 13.26 14.67 -4.09
CA GLY A 103 14.69 14.36 -4.08
C GLY A 103 15.01 12.92 -3.66
N ASN A 104 16.31 12.63 -3.52
CA ASN A 104 16.81 11.27 -3.28
C ASN A 104 16.18 10.64 -2.01
N GLY A 105 15.85 9.35 -2.09
CA GLY A 105 15.22 8.61 -0.99
C GLY A 105 13.70 8.76 -0.89
N TRP A 106 13.11 9.81 -1.46
CA TRP A 106 11.66 9.99 -1.51
C TRP A 106 11.02 9.16 -2.64
N HIS A 107 10.00 8.40 -2.29
CA HIS A 107 9.36 7.45 -3.21
C HIS A 107 7.88 7.24 -2.86
N LEU A 108 7.11 6.71 -3.81
CA LEU A 108 5.76 6.21 -3.55
C LEU A 108 5.83 5.07 -2.55
N ASN A 109 5.00 5.08 -1.50
CA ASN A 109 5.02 4.04 -0.49
C ASN A 109 4.80 2.67 -1.14
N GLN A 110 5.57 1.68 -0.71
CA GLN A 110 5.63 0.39 -1.39
C GLN A 110 4.50 -0.52 -0.95
N THR A 111 4.08 -1.41 -1.84
CA THR A 111 3.07 -2.41 -1.52
C THR A 111 3.49 -3.24 -0.29
N GLY A 112 4.76 -3.64 -0.21
CA GLY A 112 5.28 -4.41 0.92
C GLY A 112 5.23 -3.65 2.25
N ILE A 113 5.60 -2.37 2.27
CA ILE A 113 5.57 -1.55 3.49
C ILE A 113 4.14 -1.25 3.93
N PHE A 114 3.22 -0.99 3.00
CA PHE A 114 1.79 -0.89 3.32
C PHE A 114 1.29 -2.17 4.02
N VAL A 115 1.67 -3.34 3.50
CA VAL A 115 1.25 -4.63 4.05
C VAL A 115 1.90 -4.91 5.41
N VAL A 116 3.16 -4.52 5.62
CA VAL A 116 3.80 -4.59 6.94
C VAL A 116 2.96 -3.87 7.98
N LEU A 117 2.49 -2.66 7.68
CA LEU A 117 1.66 -1.88 8.60
C LEU A 117 0.33 -2.60 8.90
N ASN A 118 -0.35 -3.10 7.87
CA ASN A 118 -1.58 -3.86 8.05
C ASN A 118 -1.37 -5.13 8.89
N LEU A 119 -0.40 -5.98 8.54
CA LEU A 119 -0.12 -7.22 9.28
C LEU A 119 0.27 -6.93 10.74
N LEU A 120 1.01 -5.84 10.99
CA LEU A 120 1.33 -5.41 12.34
C LEU A 120 0.06 -5.01 13.10
N SER A 121 -0.83 -4.21 12.50
CA SER A 121 -2.13 -3.86 13.10
C SER A 121 -2.96 -5.10 13.42
N GLN A 122 -2.98 -6.09 12.54
CA GLN A 122 -3.66 -7.36 12.76
C GLN A 122 -3.10 -8.11 13.99
N LYS A 123 -1.78 -8.20 14.10
CA LYS A 123 -1.10 -8.86 15.24
C LYS A 123 -1.31 -8.12 16.55
N MET A 124 -1.34 -6.78 16.52
CA MET A 124 -1.56 -5.95 17.70
C MET A 124 -3.04 -5.88 18.11
N GLY A 125 -3.96 -6.36 17.28
CA GLY A 125 -5.41 -6.21 17.51
C GLY A 125 -5.89 -4.76 17.31
N THR A 126 -5.17 -3.98 16.51
CA THR A 126 -5.39 -2.54 16.29
C THR A 126 -5.64 -2.23 14.81
N VAL A 127 -6.36 -3.11 14.11
CA VAL A 127 -6.77 -2.90 12.71
C VAL A 127 -7.48 -1.54 12.61
N PRO A 128 -6.97 -0.58 11.82
CA PRO A 128 -7.51 0.76 11.82
C PRO A 128 -8.92 0.80 11.24
N HIS A 129 -9.80 1.54 11.90
CA HIS A 129 -11.05 2.04 11.34
C HIS A 129 -10.74 3.20 10.38
N GLY A 130 -11.76 3.76 9.75
CA GLY A 130 -11.55 5.02 9.05
C GLY A 130 -12.72 5.50 8.23
N ASN A 131 -12.51 6.55 7.45
CA ASN A 131 -13.56 7.11 6.60
C ASN A 131 -13.91 6.13 5.46
N THR A 132 -14.89 5.27 5.68
CA THR A 132 -15.38 4.25 4.73
C THR A 132 -16.84 4.48 4.34
N ASN A 133 -17.43 5.57 4.81
CA ASN A 133 -18.83 5.92 4.54
C ASN A 133 -19.08 7.43 4.63
N TYR A 134 -18.50 8.19 3.69
CA TYR A 134 -18.74 9.63 3.48
C TYR A 134 -18.53 10.49 4.74
N GLY A 135 -17.32 10.41 5.31
CA GLY A 135 -16.87 11.21 6.45
C GLY A 135 -16.77 10.45 7.77
N LYS A 136 -17.24 9.20 7.80
CA LYS A 136 -17.33 8.36 9.00
C LYS A 136 -16.98 6.91 8.70
N ASP A 137 -16.76 6.15 9.76
CA ASP A 137 -16.60 4.70 9.66
C ASP A 137 -17.94 4.01 9.41
N TYR A 138 -17.93 2.99 8.55
CA TYR A 138 -19.14 2.23 8.21
C TYR A 138 -19.66 1.40 9.38
N TYR A 139 -18.78 0.72 10.11
CA TYR A 139 -19.14 -0.17 11.23
C TYR A 139 -19.29 0.61 12.54
N HIS A 140 -18.60 1.73 12.67
CA HIS A 140 -18.54 2.59 13.85
C HIS A 140 -18.98 4.01 13.47
N ALA A 141 -20.23 4.17 13.03
CA ALA A 141 -20.75 5.44 12.49
C ALA A 141 -20.69 6.66 13.45
N TYR A 142 -20.38 6.44 14.74
CA TYR A 142 -20.10 7.51 15.70
C TYR A 142 -18.69 8.10 15.54
N GLU A 143 -17.74 7.35 14.96
CA GLU A 143 -16.42 7.83 14.57
C GLU A 143 -16.50 8.58 13.25
N HIS A 144 -16.07 9.83 13.25
CA HIS A 144 -16.08 10.70 12.09
C HIS A 144 -14.83 11.57 12.07
N GLY A 145 -14.36 11.85 10.86
CA GLY A 145 -13.33 12.85 10.63
C GLY A 145 -13.94 14.24 10.41
N ILE A 146 -13.09 15.23 10.25
CA ILE A 146 -13.51 16.58 9.87
C ILE A 146 -13.71 16.60 8.36
N GLN A 147 -14.95 16.69 7.92
CA GLN A 147 -15.30 16.95 6.51
C GLN A 147 -15.49 18.47 6.31
N PRO A 148 -14.65 19.14 5.51
CA PRO A 148 -14.80 20.57 5.24
C PRO A 148 -16.15 20.91 4.60
N GLN A 149 -16.61 22.14 4.76
CA GLN A 149 -17.83 22.61 4.10
C GLN A 149 -17.70 22.48 2.58
N GLY A 150 -18.70 21.86 1.95
CA GLY A 150 -18.73 21.64 0.50
C GLY A 150 -18.01 20.36 0.05
N GLU A 151 -17.34 19.65 0.95
CA GLU A 151 -16.88 18.29 0.66
C GLU A 151 -17.95 17.24 0.94
N THR A 152 -17.99 16.21 0.09
CA THR A 152 -19.07 15.21 0.12
C THR A 152 -18.61 13.82 0.52
N GLY A 153 -17.31 13.56 0.57
CA GLY A 153 -16.78 12.22 0.83
C GLY A 153 -15.55 12.21 1.73
N ARG A 154 -14.52 12.95 1.34
CA ARG A 154 -13.22 12.95 2.03
C ARG A 154 -13.29 13.66 3.38
N THR A 155 -12.35 13.29 4.23
CA THR A 155 -12.06 13.96 5.51
C THR A 155 -10.67 14.56 5.46
N LEU A 156 -10.43 15.59 6.26
CA LEU A 156 -9.10 16.10 6.46
C LEU A 156 -8.19 14.98 6.99
N THR A 157 -6.97 14.92 6.49
CA THR A 157 -5.96 13.92 6.84
C THR A 157 -5.70 13.88 8.35
N GLY A 158 -5.81 12.70 8.95
CA GLY A 158 -5.59 12.51 10.38
C GLY A 158 -6.61 13.21 11.29
N SER A 159 -7.79 13.54 10.78
CA SER A 159 -8.84 14.18 11.58
C SER A 159 -9.72 13.20 12.37
N GLY A 160 -9.57 11.90 12.11
CA GLY A 160 -10.20 10.85 12.91
C GLY A 160 -9.56 10.68 14.29
N GLY A 161 -10.25 9.96 15.17
CA GLY A 161 -9.71 9.58 16.48
C GLY A 161 -8.61 8.52 16.39
N PRO A 162 -8.03 8.11 17.54
CA PRO A 162 -6.91 7.16 17.58
C PRO A 162 -7.18 5.84 16.84
N THR A 163 -8.42 5.35 16.83
CA THR A 163 -8.82 4.11 16.12
C THR A 163 -8.61 4.17 14.60
N TRP A 164 -8.44 5.37 14.02
CA TRP A 164 -8.14 5.57 12.59
C TRP A 164 -6.64 5.52 12.27
N TYR A 165 -5.82 5.23 13.28
CA TYR A 165 -4.37 5.07 13.18
C TYR A 165 -4.02 3.58 13.29
N HIS A 166 -3.01 3.14 12.54
CA HIS A 166 -2.65 1.72 12.40
C HIS A 166 -2.31 0.99 13.73
N ASN A 167 -2.05 1.73 14.81
CA ASN A 167 -1.71 1.21 16.12
C ASN A 167 -2.74 1.63 17.20
N HIS A 168 -3.89 2.16 16.79
CA HIS A 168 -4.93 2.75 17.66
C HIS A 168 -4.42 3.86 18.60
N ASP A 169 -3.34 4.54 18.20
CA ASP A 169 -2.73 5.62 18.95
C ASP A 169 -2.34 6.77 18.00
N MET A 170 -2.40 8.02 18.48
CA MET A 170 -2.11 9.19 17.64
C MET A 170 -0.64 9.25 17.19
N SER A 171 0.25 8.44 17.76
CA SER A 171 1.63 8.23 17.29
C SER A 171 1.71 7.50 15.94
N GLY A 172 0.68 6.74 15.56
CA GLY A 172 0.71 5.90 14.38
C GLY A 172 0.58 6.63 13.05
N ILE A 173 0.49 5.84 12.00
CA ILE A 173 0.15 6.26 10.65
C ILE A 173 -1.38 6.27 10.52
N ALA A 174 -1.94 7.39 10.09
CA ALA A 174 -3.38 7.61 9.97
C ALA A 174 -3.92 7.13 8.61
N ASP A 175 -5.24 6.93 8.56
CA ASP A 175 -6.05 6.79 7.35
C ASP A 175 -5.55 5.67 6.41
N LEU A 176 -5.02 4.56 6.96
CA LEU A 176 -4.72 3.36 6.15
C LEU A 176 -6.00 2.62 5.74
N ASN A 177 -7.12 2.90 6.40
CA ASN A 177 -8.44 2.42 6.05
C ASN A 177 -9.32 3.60 5.62
N GLY A 178 -9.65 3.69 4.34
CA GLY A 178 -10.58 4.69 3.86
C GLY A 178 -9.97 6.08 3.64
N ASN A 179 -10.85 7.08 3.55
CA ASN A 179 -10.60 8.41 3.01
C ASN A 179 -10.27 8.35 1.52
N VAL A 180 -9.13 7.80 1.13
CA VAL A 180 -8.77 7.50 -0.26
C VAL A 180 -8.04 6.18 -0.34
N TRP A 181 -8.33 5.42 -1.40
CA TRP A 181 -7.48 4.34 -1.86
C TRP A 181 -6.08 4.85 -2.18
N GLU A 182 -5.06 4.03 -1.95
CA GLU A 182 -3.69 4.45 -2.15
C GLU A 182 -2.99 3.65 -3.23
N TRP A 183 -2.52 4.35 -4.27
CA TRP A 183 -1.47 3.82 -5.13
C TRP A 183 -0.26 3.40 -4.28
N THR A 184 0.24 2.20 -4.52
CA THR A 184 1.49 1.71 -3.90
C THR A 184 2.51 1.29 -4.95
N GLY A 185 3.79 1.54 -4.69
CA GLY A 185 4.87 1.27 -5.63
C GLY A 185 5.42 -0.16 -5.55
N GLY A 186 6.18 -0.55 -6.59
CA GLY A 186 6.99 -1.78 -6.60
C GLY A 186 6.23 -3.08 -6.89
N PHE A 187 4.95 -3.02 -7.25
CA PHE A 187 4.14 -4.18 -7.61
C PHE A 187 3.30 -3.89 -8.86
N ARG A 188 3.10 -4.89 -9.72
CA ARG A 188 2.08 -4.87 -10.79
C ARG A 188 1.59 -6.28 -11.11
N LEU A 189 0.44 -6.34 -11.77
CA LEU A 189 0.10 -7.48 -12.63
C LEU A 189 0.39 -7.12 -14.09
N MET A 190 0.93 -8.08 -14.83
CA MET A 190 1.01 -8.01 -16.28
C MET A 190 0.36 -9.26 -16.87
N ASN A 191 -0.82 -9.11 -17.46
CA ASN A 191 -1.64 -10.23 -17.93
C ASN A 191 -1.84 -11.32 -16.86
N GLY A 192 -2.08 -10.88 -15.62
CA GLY A 192 -2.24 -11.76 -14.45
C GLY A 192 -0.94 -12.27 -13.83
N GLU A 193 0.21 -12.13 -14.50
CA GLU A 193 1.51 -12.46 -13.89
C GLU A 193 1.86 -11.47 -12.80
N ILE A 194 2.20 -12.02 -11.62
CA ILE A 194 2.58 -11.22 -10.46
C ILE A 194 4.01 -10.77 -10.65
N GLN A 195 4.22 -9.46 -10.73
CA GLN A 195 5.53 -8.86 -10.92
C GLN A 195 5.83 -7.82 -9.85
N ILE A 196 7.10 -7.75 -9.46
CA ILE A 196 7.60 -6.78 -8.50
C ILE A 196 8.89 -6.12 -8.98
N ILE A 197 9.16 -4.92 -8.49
CA ILE A 197 10.53 -4.43 -8.43
C ILE A 197 11.21 -5.16 -7.26
N PRO A 198 12.34 -5.85 -7.47
CA PRO A 198 12.98 -6.62 -6.41
C PRO A 198 13.36 -5.79 -5.19
N TYR A 199 13.19 -6.36 -4.01
CA TYR A 199 13.57 -5.74 -2.73
C TYR A 199 12.95 -4.35 -2.52
N GLY A 200 13.63 -3.48 -1.79
CA GLY A 200 13.31 -2.06 -1.67
C GLY A 200 13.81 -1.21 -2.84
N ASN A 201 14.18 -1.78 -3.99
CA ASN A 201 14.84 -1.00 -5.06
C ASN A 201 13.91 0.04 -5.71
N CYS A 202 12.59 -0.07 -5.54
CA CYS A 202 11.65 0.96 -5.98
C CYS A 202 11.73 2.28 -5.17
N MET A 203 12.52 2.33 -4.10
CA MET A 203 12.86 3.56 -3.38
C MET A 203 13.80 4.48 -4.16
N LYS A 204 14.58 3.91 -5.10
CA LYS A 204 15.64 4.63 -5.77
C LYS A 204 15.06 5.66 -6.74
N LEU A 205 15.68 6.84 -6.77
CA LEU A 205 15.24 7.96 -7.61
C LEU A 205 15.22 7.57 -9.10
N ASP A 206 16.21 6.78 -9.53
CA ASP A 206 16.38 6.29 -10.90
C ASP A 206 15.63 5.00 -11.21
N CYS A 207 14.92 4.39 -10.24
CA CYS A 207 14.15 3.18 -10.50
C CYS A 207 13.00 3.46 -11.48
N ASP A 208 13.05 2.83 -12.65
CA ASP A 208 11.97 2.90 -13.63
C ASP A 208 10.83 1.93 -13.28
N MET A 209 9.63 2.47 -13.05
CA MET A 209 8.38 1.72 -12.85
C MET A 209 7.41 1.88 -14.04
N SER A 210 7.91 2.31 -15.20
CA SER A 210 7.16 2.34 -16.45
C SER A 210 6.72 0.94 -16.89
N GLU A 211 5.81 0.88 -17.87
CA GLU A 211 5.28 -0.39 -18.39
C GLU A 211 6.39 -1.20 -19.07
N ASP A 212 7.27 -0.52 -19.78
CA ASP A 212 8.38 -1.09 -20.56
C ASP A 212 9.65 -1.33 -19.72
N SER A 213 9.63 -1.00 -18.43
CA SER A 213 10.78 -1.18 -17.54
C SER A 213 11.26 -2.64 -17.51
N THR A 214 12.56 -2.83 -17.66
CA THR A 214 13.20 -4.15 -17.54
C THR A 214 13.47 -4.56 -16.08
N LEU A 215 13.16 -3.67 -15.12
CA LEU A 215 13.41 -3.90 -13.70
C LEU A 215 12.39 -4.85 -13.06
N TRP A 216 11.20 -4.98 -13.65
CA TRP A 216 10.17 -5.90 -13.19
C TRP A 216 10.64 -7.36 -13.23
N LYS A 217 10.39 -8.10 -12.15
CA LYS A 217 10.64 -9.55 -12.04
C LYS A 217 9.38 -10.29 -11.65
N ALA A 218 9.19 -11.46 -12.24
CA ALA A 218 8.12 -12.39 -11.86
C ALA A 218 8.58 -13.31 -10.72
N ILE A 219 7.63 -13.89 -9.99
CA ILE A 219 7.89 -14.71 -8.81
C ILE A 219 7.59 -16.18 -9.11
N MET A 220 8.52 -17.08 -8.79
CA MET A 220 8.29 -18.54 -8.86
C MET A 220 7.63 -19.08 -7.58
N PRO A 221 6.98 -20.26 -7.60
CA PRO A 221 6.39 -20.88 -6.40
C PRO A 221 7.36 -21.08 -5.23
N ASN A 222 8.65 -21.23 -5.51
CA ASN A 222 9.71 -21.32 -4.49
C ASN A 222 10.20 -19.95 -3.98
N GLY A 223 9.64 -18.85 -4.47
CA GLY A 223 9.98 -17.48 -4.10
C GLY A 223 11.13 -16.84 -4.89
N SER A 224 11.78 -17.57 -5.82
CA SER A 224 12.84 -16.98 -6.63
C SER A 224 12.29 -15.96 -7.62
N LEU A 225 13.09 -14.93 -7.91
CA LEU A 225 12.76 -13.87 -8.86
C LEU A 225 13.36 -14.20 -10.22
N VAL A 226 12.54 -14.14 -11.26
CA VAL A 226 12.92 -14.50 -12.64
C VAL A 226 12.44 -13.42 -13.61
N ALA A 227 12.88 -13.53 -14.87
CA ALA A 227 12.38 -12.64 -15.92
C ALA A 227 10.87 -12.83 -16.12
N PRO A 228 10.10 -11.74 -16.34
CA PRO A 228 8.71 -11.82 -16.78
C PRO A 228 8.47 -12.78 -17.94
N GLY A 229 7.33 -13.49 -17.92
CA GLY A 229 6.96 -14.47 -18.94
C GLY A 229 7.64 -15.84 -18.80
N THR A 230 8.50 -16.04 -17.80
CA THR A 230 9.08 -17.35 -17.50
C THR A 230 7.98 -18.38 -17.19
N ALA A 231 8.09 -19.58 -17.75
CA ALA A 231 7.12 -20.65 -17.50
C ALA A 231 7.09 -21.02 -16.00
N GLY A 232 5.88 -21.19 -15.46
CA GLY A 232 5.70 -21.59 -14.07
C GLY A 232 5.66 -20.43 -13.05
N THR A 233 5.81 -19.18 -13.47
CA THR A 233 5.66 -18.00 -12.59
C THR A 233 4.25 -17.89 -12.02
N LEU A 234 4.14 -17.36 -10.80
CA LEU A 234 2.89 -17.16 -10.10
C LEU A 234 2.04 -16.09 -10.79
N LYS A 235 0.75 -16.38 -10.88
CA LYS A 235 -0.28 -15.59 -11.56
C LYS A 235 -1.52 -15.53 -10.68
N ILE A 236 -2.25 -14.43 -10.77
CA ILE A 236 -3.63 -14.33 -10.27
C ILE A 236 -4.57 -14.78 -11.39
N ASP A 237 -5.37 -15.79 -11.11
CA ASP A 237 -6.26 -16.45 -12.07
C ASP A 237 -7.67 -16.58 -11.48
N GLN A 238 -8.67 -16.80 -12.33
CA GLN A 238 -10.00 -17.15 -11.84
C GLN A 238 -10.03 -18.66 -11.49
N THR A 239 -10.97 -19.08 -10.66
CA THR A 239 -11.17 -20.53 -10.42
C THR A 239 -12.01 -21.19 -11.52
N SER A 240 -12.78 -20.38 -12.26
CA SER A 240 -13.60 -20.76 -13.41
C SER A 240 -13.76 -19.56 -14.36
N ALA A 241 -14.41 -19.75 -15.51
CA ALA A 241 -14.65 -18.66 -16.46
C ALA A 241 -15.49 -17.49 -15.88
N THR A 242 -16.29 -17.74 -14.84
CA THR A 242 -17.28 -16.78 -14.33
C THR A 242 -17.16 -16.47 -12.84
N ALA A 243 -16.27 -17.12 -12.09
CA ALA A 243 -16.19 -16.96 -10.65
C ALA A 243 -14.81 -17.22 -10.05
N GLY A 244 -14.62 -16.68 -8.84
CA GLY A 244 -13.51 -16.94 -7.93
C GLY A 244 -12.18 -16.30 -8.33
N ILE A 245 -11.24 -16.33 -7.40
CA ILE A 245 -9.84 -15.93 -7.58
C ILE A 245 -8.97 -17.00 -6.94
N ARG A 246 -7.84 -17.33 -7.56
CA ARG A 246 -6.81 -18.20 -7.01
C ARG A 246 -5.41 -17.75 -7.45
N ILE A 247 -4.41 -18.17 -6.69
CA ILE A 247 -3.02 -18.15 -7.17
C ILE A 247 -2.79 -19.41 -8.00
N ASN A 248 -2.21 -19.24 -9.19
CA ASN A 248 -1.91 -20.32 -10.12
C ASN A 248 -0.54 -20.08 -10.78
N THR A 249 -0.06 -21.00 -11.60
CA THR A 249 1.16 -20.81 -12.43
C THR A 249 0.84 -20.54 -13.90
N THR A 250 -0.45 -20.59 -14.25
CA THR A 250 -1.02 -20.29 -15.57
C THR A 250 -2.27 -19.41 -15.39
N VAL A 251 -2.57 -18.56 -16.38
CA VAL A 251 -3.91 -17.97 -16.49
C VAL A 251 -4.76 -18.94 -17.31
N GLN A 252 -5.58 -19.74 -16.63
CA GLN A 252 -6.49 -20.67 -17.31
C GLN A 252 -7.76 -19.95 -17.78
N TYR A 253 -8.20 -18.96 -17.01
CA TYR A 253 -9.46 -18.25 -17.25
C TYR A 253 -9.18 -16.74 -17.33
N PRO A 254 -8.86 -16.22 -18.52
CA PRO A 254 -8.61 -14.80 -18.70
C PRO A 254 -9.91 -13.99 -18.54
N THR A 255 -9.77 -12.84 -17.89
CA THR A 255 -10.74 -11.75 -17.92
C THR A 255 -10.55 -10.94 -19.20
N SER A 256 -11.57 -10.16 -19.59
CA SER A 256 -11.48 -9.27 -20.76
C SER A 256 -12.39 -8.06 -20.59
N GLY A 257 -12.04 -6.97 -21.27
CA GLY A 257 -12.75 -5.69 -21.18
C GLY A 257 -12.90 -5.25 -19.72
N ASP A 258 -14.11 -4.84 -19.34
CA ASP A 258 -14.36 -4.35 -17.99
C ASP A 258 -14.60 -5.46 -16.96
N THR A 259 -14.59 -6.73 -17.37
CA THR A 259 -14.85 -7.85 -16.47
C THR A 259 -13.75 -7.98 -15.42
N TYR A 260 -14.13 -7.92 -14.14
CA TYR A 260 -13.26 -8.22 -13.00
C TYR A 260 -13.86 -9.31 -12.11
N ARG A 261 -13.05 -9.81 -11.17
CA ARG A 261 -13.51 -10.69 -10.08
C ARG A 261 -13.15 -10.08 -8.75
N TYR A 262 -13.90 -10.49 -7.73
CA TYR A 262 -13.56 -10.21 -6.35
C TYR A 262 -13.99 -11.36 -5.44
N ILE A 263 -13.25 -11.55 -4.37
CA ILE A 263 -13.59 -12.45 -3.26
C ILE A 263 -13.08 -11.84 -1.95
N PRO A 264 -13.60 -12.25 -0.78
CA PRO A 264 -12.93 -11.97 0.48
C PRO A 264 -11.47 -12.40 0.45
N PHE A 265 -10.55 -11.50 0.77
CA PHE A 265 -9.10 -11.74 0.72
C PHE A 265 -8.71 -12.99 1.52
N LYS A 266 -9.32 -13.16 2.70
CA LYS A 266 -9.13 -14.31 3.58
C LYS A 266 -9.48 -15.67 2.97
N THR A 267 -10.25 -15.71 1.88
CA THR A 267 -10.64 -16.98 1.21
C THR A 267 -9.80 -17.29 -0.02
N LEU A 268 -8.83 -16.43 -0.36
CA LEU A 268 -7.93 -16.67 -1.49
C LEU A 268 -7.12 -17.96 -1.24
N ALA A 269 -7.10 -18.82 -2.25
CA ALA A 269 -6.42 -20.10 -2.21
C ALA A 269 -5.49 -20.29 -3.41
N ALA A 270 -4.56 -21.23 -3.29
CA ALA A 270 -3.72 -21.66 -4.41
C ALA A 270 -4.41 -22.78 -5.20
N ALA A 271 -4.12 -22.88 -6.50
CA ALA A 271 -4.43 -24.08 -7.27
C ALA A 271 -3.70 -25.30 -6.69
N SER A 272 -4.24 -26.50 -6.91
CA SER A 272 -3.60 -27.74 -6.45
C SER A 272 -2.16 -27.86 -6.97
N GLY A 273 -1.22 -28.19 -6.09
CA GLY A 273 0.20 -28.31 -6.41
C GLY A 273 0.98 -26.99 -6.51
N VAL A 274 0.33 -25.83 -6.34
CA VAL A 274 1.01 -24.53 -6.33
C VAL A 274 1.44 -24.17 -4.92
N THR A 275 2.75 -24.03 -4.72
CA THR A 275 3.33 -23.53 -3.46
C THR A 275 3.25 -22.01 -3.40
N ILE A 276 2.87 -21.47 -2.23
CA ILE A 276 2.88 -20.04 -1.95
C ILE A 276 4.15 -19.68 -1.17
N PRO A 277 5.05 -18.86 -1.72
CA PRO A 277 6.21 -18.40 -0.98
C PRO A 277 5.80 -17.34 0.05
N LYS A 278 6.56 -17.25 1.16
CA LYS A 278 6.39 -16.23 2.21
C LYS A 278 6.31 -14.80 1.64
N LEU A 279 7.05 -14.54 0.55
CA LEU A 279 7.03 -13.25 -0.16
C LEU A 279 5.61 -12.85 -0.60
N LEU A 280 4.77 -13.78 -1.06
CA LEU A 280 3.39 -13.45 -1.46
C LEU A 280 2.52 -13.03 -0.26
N ILE A 281 2.79 -13.59 0.91
CA ILE A 281 2.11 -13.21 2.16
C ILE A 281 2.60 -11.81 2.60
N ALA A 282 3.92 -11.58 2.57
CA ALA A 282 4.51 -10.27 2.92
C ALA A 282 4.15 -9.15 1.92
N LEU A 283 3.78 -9.48 0.67
CA LEU A 283 3.22 -8.56 -0.31
C LEU A 283 1.69 -8.38 -0.18
N GLY A 284 1.05 -9.08 0.76
CA GLY A 284 -0.40 -9.03 0.96
C GLY A 284 -1.17 -9.54 -0.25
N VAL A 285 -0.55 -10.39 -1.06
CA VAL A 285 -1.17 -11.06 -2.21
C VAL A 285 -1.87 -12.33 -1.75
N PHE A 286 -1.37 -12.97 -0.69
CA PHE A 286 -1.95 -14.18 -0.10
C PHE A 286 -2.19 -13.99 1.40
N PRO A 287 -3.31 -14.47 1.96
CA PRO A 287 -3.59 -14.29 3.38
C PRO A 287 -2.63 -15.12 4.25
N ASP A 288 -2.12 -14.50 5.30
CA ASP A 288 -1.47 -15.21 6.41
C ASP A 288 -2.47 -16.12 7.13
N SER A 289 -2.13 -17.40 7.32
CA SER A 289 -3.02 -18.40 7.92
C SER A 289 -3.28 -18.21 9.41
N GLY A 290 -2.43 -17.46 10.13
CA GLY A 290 -2.57 -17.18 11.55
C GLY A 290 -3.41 -15.93 11.84
N ILE A 291 -3.74 -15.13 10.83
CA ILE A 291 -4.55 -13.92 10.99
C ILE A 291 -6.03 -14.23 10.73
N THR A 292 -6.85 -13.99 11.75
CA THR A 292 -8.31 -14.13 11.69
C THR A 292 -9.03 -12.78 11.51
N GLY A 293 -8.33 -11.67 11.73
CA GLY A 293 -8.86 -10.30 11.75
C GLY A 293 -8.99 -9.61 10.40
N TYR A 294 -8.82 -10.31 9.27
CA TYR A 294 -8.97 -9.75 7.92
C TYR A 294 -10.38 -9.22 7.59
N GLY A 295 -11.35 -9.37 8.49
CA GLY A 295 -12.69 -8.85 8.32
C GLY A 295 -13.35 -9.42 7.06
N ASN A 296 -13.93 -8.52 6.26
CA ASN A 296 -14.54 -8.82 4.98
C ASN A 296 -13.85 -8.06 3.83
N ASP A 297 -12.59 -7.67 4.03
CA ASP A 297 -11.80 -7.00 3.01
C ASP A 297 -11.64 -7.92 1.80
N HIS A 298 -11.87 -7.39 0.60
CA HIS A 298 -11.77 -8.16 -0.62
C HIS A 298 -10.44 -7.97 -1.34
N ILE A 299 -10.14 -8.92 -2.22
CA ILE A 299 -9.19 -8.74 -3.33
C ILE A 299 -10.00 -8.64 -4.62
N TRP A 300 -9.70 -7.66 -5.47
CA TRP A 300 -10.23 -7.52 -6.82
C TRP A 300 -9.13 -7.72 -7.84
N MET A 301 -9.45 -8.32 -8.98
CA MET A 301 -8.46 -8.53 -10.02
C MET A 301 -9.03 -8.49 -11.43
N ARG A 302 -8.20 -7.97 -12.33
CA ARG A 302 -8.21 -8.28 -13.77
C ARG A 302 -6.87 -8.93 -14.12
N ASN A 303 -6.91 -10.07 -14.77
CA ASN A 303 -5.71 -10.81 -15.21
C ASN A 303 -5.38 -10.61 -16.70
N HIS A 304 -5.70 -9.43 -17.25
CA HIS A 304 -5.35 -9.01 -18.61
C HIS A 304 -4.88 -7.56 -18.59
N GLY A 305 -3.94 -7.22 -19.47
CA GLY A 305 -3.27 -5.92 -19.50
C GLY A 305 -2.40 -5.68 -18.26
N GLU A 306 -1.91 -4.45 -18.12
CA GLU A 306 -1.22 -4.02 -16.91
C GLU A 306 -2.20 -3.52 -15.84
N ARG A 307 -2.01 -3.97 -14.60
CA ARG A 307 -2.78 -3.53 -13.43
C ARG A 307 -1.85 -3.15 -12.30
N LEU A 308 -2.13 -2.05 -11.63
CA LEU A 308 -1.33 -1.57 -10.51
C LEU A 308 -2.15 -1.55 -9.21
N PRO A 309 -1.46 -1.63 -8.07
CA PRO A 309 -2.12 -1.83 -6.79
C PRO A 309 -2.71 -0.54 -6.23
N VAL A 310 -4.00 -0.54 -5.88
CA VAL A 310 -4.55 0.39 -4.88
C VAL A 310 -5.00 -0.36 -3.63
N ARG A 311 -4.70 0.21 -2.44
CA ARG A 311 -4.92 -0.46 -1.14
C ARG A 311 -5.61 0.44 -0.12
N GLY A 312 -6.21 -0.19 0.90
CA GLY A 312 -6.70 0.49 2.10
C GLY A 312 -8.21 0.72 2.19
N SER A 313 -8.90 1.09 1.11
CA SER A 313 -10.31 1.54 1.02
C SER A 313 -10.45 3.03 0.68
N GLY A 314 -11.60 3.43 0.14
CA GLY A 314 -11.99 4.82 -0.12
C GLY A 314 -13.20 5.25 0.71
N PHE A 315 -13.50 6.56 0.72
CA PHE A 315 -14.62 7.12 1.50
C PHE A 315 -16.00 6.57 1.13
N SER A 316 -16.16 5.99 -0.06
CA SER A 316 -17.43 5.44 -0.56
C SER A 316 -17.51 3.92 -0.47
N ASN A 317 -16.54 3.27 0.15
CA ASN A 317 -16.44 1.81 0.18
C ASN A 317 -16.65 1.27 1.60
N THR A 318 -17.76 0.54 1.77
CA THR A 318 -18.27 0.12 3.07
C THR A 318 -17.70 -1.24 3.51
N SER A 319 -18.50 -2.30 3.50
CA SER A 319 -18.22 -3.58 4.16
C SER A 319 -17.31 -4.54 3.40
N GLY A 320 -16.91 -4.20 2.16
CA GLY A 320 -16.06 -5.05 1.32
C GLY A 320 -14.58 -4.65 1.34
N THR A 321 -14.22 -3.63 2.11
CA THR A 321 -12.95 -2.91 2.00
C THR A 321 -12.40 -2.54 3.37
N GLY A 322 -11.08 -2.36 3.44
CA GLY A 322 -10.34 -2.11 4.66
C GLY A 322 -8.82 -2.23 4.44
N PRO A 323 -8.01 -2.24 5.51
CA PRO A 323 -6.55 -2.29 5.42
C PRO A 323 -5.98 -3.49 4.63
N SER A 324 -6.70 -4.61 4.57
CA SER A 324 -6.33 -5.79 3.78
C SER A 324 -6.86 -5.76 2.36
N ALA A 325 -7.69 -4.78 2.01
CA ALA A 325 -8.28 -4.67 0.70
C ALA A 325 -7.21 -4.45 -0.37
N PHE A 326 -7.35 -5.17 -1.46
CA PHE A 326 -6.37 -5.17 -2.53
C PHE A 326 -7.04 -5.11 -3.90
N ASP A 327 -7.02 -3.93 -4.51
CA ASP A 327 -7.59 -3.76 -5.85
C ASP A 327 -6.49 -3.78 -6.93
N LEU A 328 -6.68 -4.68 -7.90
CA LEU A 328 -5.84 -4.92 -9.06
C LEU A 328 -6.67 -4.89 -10.36
N ILE A 329 -7.69 -4.04 -10.45
CA ILE A 329 -8.51 -3.87 -11.67
C ILE A 329 -8.06 -2.69 -12.53
N ASP A 330 -7.29 -1.77 -11.96
CA ASP A 330 -7.05 -0.47 -12.56
C ASP A 330 -5.70 -0.37 -13.29
N PRO A 331 -5.69 0.22 -14.51
CA PRO A 331 -4.46 0.54 -15.21
C PRO A 331 -3.75 1.74 -14.54
N ARG A 332 -2.47 1.97 -14.87
CA ARG A 332 -1.68 3.13 -14.41
C ARG A 332 -2.37 4.48 -14.60
N SER A 333 -3.22 4.60 -15.62
CA SER A 333 -3.94 5.83 -15.99
C SER A 333 -5.22 6.07 -15.19
N HIS A 334 -5.62 5.14 -14.32
CA HIS A 334 -6.82 5.31 -13.51
C HIS A 334 -6.65 6.50 -12.56
N SER A 335 -7.72 7.29 -12.42
CA SER A 335 -7.75 8.50 -11.62
C SER A 335 -9.20 8.76 -11.21
N ASN A 336 -9.45 8.83 -9.90
CA ASN A 336 -10.80 8.92 -9.35
C ASN A 336 -10.82 9.81 -8.09
N ALA A 337 -12.02 10.21 -7.68
CA ALA A 337 -12.30 11.06 -6.53
C ALA A 337 -11.81 10.45 -5.21
N ASP A 338 -11.77 9.12 -5.13
CA ASP A 338 -11.41 8.33 -3.96
C ASP A 338 -10.03 7.66 -4.11
N VAL A 339 -9.23 8.02 -5.13
CA VAL A 339 -7.89 7.45 -5.35
C VAL A 339 -6.82 8.52 -5.16
N GLY A 340 -5.94 8.27 -4.19
CA GLY A 340 -4.80 9.08 -3.80
C GLY A 340 -3.56 8.22 -3.60
N PHE A 341 -2.69 8.64 -2.70
CA PHE A 341 -1.42 7.97 -2.40
C PHE A 341 -0.78 8.52 -1.13
N ARG A 342 0.26 7.83 -0.68
CA ARG A 342 1.22 8.38 0.28
C ARG A 342 2.66 8.04 -0.12
N SER A 343 3.58 8.91 0.25
CA SER A 343 5.01 8.83 0.02
C SER A 343 5.70 8.21 1.23
N ALA A 344 6.89 7.69 0.99
CA ALA A 344 7.80 7.25 2.02
C ALA A 344 9.20 7.82 1.72
N PHE A 345 10.07 7.73 2.71
CA PHE A 345 11.44 8.18 2.66
C PHE A 345 12.36 7.11 3.27
N CYS A 346 13.49 6.87 2.62
CA CYS A 346 14.59 6.11 3.16
C CYS A 346 15.89 6.84 2.85
N GLU A 347 16.83 6.85 3.79
CA GLU A 347 18.18 7.32 3.52
C GLU A 347 18.91 6.24 2.72
N LEU A 348 19.25 6.56 1.46
CA LEU A 348 19.78 5.61 0.49
C LEU A 348 21.29 5.63 0.39
#